data_AF-A0A941WXE0-F1
#
_entry.id   AF-A0A941WXE0-F1
#
_cell.length_a   1.000
_cell.length_b   1.000
_cell.length_c   1.000
_cell.angle_alpha   90.00
_cell.angle_beta   90.00
_cell.angle_gamma   90.00
#
_symmetry.space_group_name_H-M   'P 1'
#
loop_
_entity.id
_entity.type
_entity.pdbx_description
1 polymer ?
#
loop_
_entity_poly.entity_id
_entity_poly.type
_entity_poly.pdbx_seq_one_letter_code
_entity_poly.pdbx_strand_id
1 'polypeptide(L)'
;MRTICCVFLFFFLCAGGYARKNTPAGQIFRTKPCLQSLTGNGITVSWLTHVPVYSWVEYGTDTLELKKARTMLDGQVVCNNYIHKIRLENLEAGETYYYRVCSREI
;
A
#
# COMPACT_ATOMS: atom_id res chain seq x y z
N MET A 1 -4.51 -4.23 64.97
CA MET A 1 -5.85 -3.64 64.73
C MET A 1 -5.78 -2.93 63.37
N ARG A 2 -5.83 -3.67 62.26
CA ARG A 2 -6.99 -3.92 61.37
C ARG A 2 -7.59 -2.65 60.75
N THR A 3 -7.08 -2.26 59.57
CA THR A 3 -7.79 -1.42 58.59
C THR A 3 -7.37 -1.88 57.18
N ILE A 4 -8.04 -2.92 56.66
CA ILE A 4 -9.03 -2.90 55.56
C ILE A 4 -8.39 -2.71 54.17
N CYS A 5 -8.20 -3.87 53.54
CA CYS A 5 -7.94 -4.09 52.13
C CYS A 5 -9.30 -4.42 51.47
N CYS A 6 -9.72 -3.66 50.46
CA CYS A 6 -10.85 -3.91 49.53
C CYS A 6 -10.67 -2.94 48.36
N VAL A 7 -9.90 -3.26 47.30
CA VAL A 7 -10.37 -4.00 46.12
C VAL A 7 -11.80 -3.64 45.76
N PHE A 8 -12.03 -2.62 44.91
CA PHE A 8 -13.18 -2.55 44.01
C PHE A 8 -13.03 -1.40 42.99
N LEU A 9 -13.39 -1.70 41.73
CA LEU A 9 -13.40 -0.84 40.53
C LEU A 9 -12.08 -0.62 39.79
N PHE A 10 -11.49 -1.70 39.28
CA PHE A 10 -11.04 -1.67 37.88
C PHE A 10 -12.11 -2.37 37.06
N PHE A 11 -13.09 -1.61 36.58
CA PHE A 11 -13.88 -2.02 35.44
C PHE A 11 -12.89 -2.14 34.27
N PHE A 12 -12.33 -3.34 34.11
CA PHE A 12 -11.78 -3.78 32.84
C PHE A 12 -12.98 -3.81 31.88
N LEU A 13 -13.36 -2.64 31.36
CA LEU A 13 -13.97 -2.57 30.05
C LEU A 13 -12.90 -3.15 29.14
N CYS A 14 -13.02 -4.45 28.86
CA CYS A 14 -12.53 -5.02 27.63
C CYS A 14 -13.07 -4.10 26.53
N ALA A 15 -12.26 -3.12 26.14
CA ALA A 15 -12.42 -2.46 24.87
C ALA A 15 -12.33 -3.62 23.88
N GLY A 16 -13.49 -4.10 23.45
CA GLY A 16 -13.59 -4.98 22.30
C GLY A 16 -12.97 -4.20 21.17
N GLY A 17 -11.66 -4.41 20.97
CA GLY A 17 -10.99 -3.96 19.78
C GLY A 17 -11.74 -4.61 18.65
N TYR A 18 -12.57 -3.83 17.95
CA TYR A 18 -13.16 -4.27 16.70
C TYR A 18 -11.98 -4.56 15.79
N ALA A 19 -11.61 -5.84 15.69
CA ALA A 19 -10.65 -6.29 14.70
C ALA A 19 -11.25 -5.90 13.35
N ARG A 20 -10.66 -4.89 12.71
CA ARG A 20 -11.10 -4.42 11.39
C ARG A 20 -10.95 -5.60 10.44
N LYS A 21 -12.06 -6.12 9.95
CA LYS A 21 -12.03 -7.17 8.93
C LYS A 21 -11.37 -6.58 7.70
N ASN A 22 -10.25 -7.17 7.26
CA ASN A 22 -9.57 -6.73 6.05
C ASN A 22 -10.52 -6.75 4.86
N THR A 23 -10.39 -5.75 4.01
CA THR A 23 -11.10 -5.61 2.76
C THR A 23 -10.73 -6.78 1.86
N PRO A 24 -11.71 -7.46 1.22
CA PRO A 24 -11.42 -8.49 0.24
C PRO A 24 -10.47 -7.95 -0.85
N ALA A 25 -9.49 -8.76 -1.28
CA ALA A 25 -8.45 -8.30 -2.21
C ALA A 25 -9.02 -7.69 -3.50
N GLY A 26 -10.11 -8.26 -4.04
CA GLY A 26 -10.79 -7.75 -5.24
C GLY A 26 -11.52 -6.40 -5.05
N GLN A 27 -11.61 -5.89 -3.82
CA GLN A 27 -12.26 -4.63 -3.48
C GLN A 27 -11.27 -3.56 -2.98
N ILE A 28 -9.96 -3.86 -2.94
CA ILE A 28 -8.94 -2.88 -2.52
C ILE A 28 -8.85 -1.74 -3.55
N PHE A 29 -8.85 -2.09 -4.84
CA PHE A 29 -8.73 -1.12 -5.93
C PHE A 29 -10.04 -0.41 -6.21
N ARG A 30 -10.02 0.92 -6.13
CA ARG A 30 -11.15 1.78 -6.50
C ARG A 30 -11.16 2.08 -8.00
N THR A 31 -9.98 2.18 -8.60
CA THR A 31 -9.82 2.45 -10.03
C THR A 31 -8.85 1.46 -10.65
N LYS A 32 -9.01 1.22 -11.95
CA LYS A 32 -7.95 0.55 -12.73
C LYS A 32 -6.69 1.42 -12.73
N PRO A 33 -5.48 0.83 -12.70
CA PRO A 33 -4.25 1.58 -12.88
C PRO A 33 -4.21 2.28 -14.24
N CYS A 34 -3.77 3.53 -14.26
CA CYS A 34 -3.55 4.30 -15.48
C CYS A 34 -2.10 4.77 -15.59
N LEU A 35 -1.61 4.84 -16.82
CA LEU A 35 -0.29 5.33 -17.18
C LEU A 35 -0.36 6.84 -17.44
N GLN A 36 0.55 7.60 -16.84
CA GLN A 36 0.59 9.05 -16.88
C GLN A 36 2.03 9.55 -16.98
N SER A 37 2.20 10.82 -17.35
CA SER A 37 3.50 11.53 -17.32
C SER A 37 4.62 10.77 -18.04
N LEU A 38 4.37 10.32 -19.27
CA LEU A 38 5.39 9.67 -20.10
C LEU A 38 6.54 10.65 -20.36
N THR A 39 7.77 10.19 -20.16
CA THR A 39 9.01 10.87 -20.57
C THR A 39 9.82 9.94 -21.47
N GLY A 40 10.93 10.41 -22.00
CA GLY A 40 11.81 9.60 -22.85
C GLY A 40 12.37 8.33 -22.17
N ASN A 41 12.41 8.29 -20.83
CA ASN A 41 13.02 7.21 -20.06
C ASN A 41 12.18 6.75 -18.85
N GLY A 42 10.87 7.06 -18.84
CA GLY A 42 10.06 6.69 -17.69
C GLY A 42 8.58 7.01 -17.84
N ILE A 43 7.79 6.39 -16.96
CA ILE A 43 6.34 6.53 -16.93
C ILE A 43 5.84 6.47 -15.49
N THR A 44 4.72 7.12 -15.20
CA THR A 44 4.10 7.08 -13.89
C THR A 44 2.86 6.19 -13.92
N VAL A 45 2.80 5.20 -13.05
CA VAL A 45 1.61 4.37 -12.84
C VAL A 45 0.82 4.94 -11.67
N SER A 46 -0.48 5.18 -11.86
CA SER A 46 -1.34 5.77 -10.83
C SER A 46 -2.68 5.07 -10.67
N TRP A 47 -3.18 5.01 -9.43
CA TRP A 47 -4.47 4.40 -9.09
C TRP A 47 -4.96 4.88 -7.71
N LEU A 48 -6.22 4.53 -7.41
CA LEU A 48 -6.86 4.81 -6.12
C LEU A 48 -7.25 3.50 -5.41
N THR A 49 -7.21 3.51 -4.08
CA THR A 49 -7.71 2.43 -3.22
C THR A 49 -8.85 2.88 -2.32
N HIS A 50 -9.67 1.93 -1.87
CA HIS A 50 -10.75 2.18 -0.91
C HIS A 50 -10.27 2.30 0.54
N VAL A 51 -9.09 1.74 0.81
CA VAL A 51 -8.49 1.65 2.14
C VAL A 51 -7.02 2.09 2.09
N PRO A 52 -6.43 2.50 3.21
CA PRO A 52 -5.01 2.76 3.28
C PRO A 52 -4.22 1.47 3.01
N VAL A 53 -3.24 1.56 2.12
CA VAL A 53 -2.43 0.40 1.72
C VAL A 53 -0.94 0.75 1.67
N TYR A 54 -0.13 -0.31 1.70
CA TYR A 54 1.22 -0.30 1.15
C TYR A 54 1.17 -0.78 -0.31
N SER A 55 1.78 -0.01 -1.21
CA SER A 55 1.65 -0.17 -2.66
C SER A 55 3.00 -0.21 -3.38
N TRP A 56 3.08 -1.00 -4.46
CA TRP A 56 4.24 -1.08 -5.33
C TRP A 56 3.85 -1.50 -6.76
N VAL A 57 4.77 -1.29 -7.70
CA VAL A 57 4.66 -1.78 -9.08
C VAL A 57 5.76 -2.80 -9.33
N GLU A 58 5.39 -3.94 -9.90
CA GLU A 58 6.32 -4.92 -10.44
C GLU A 58 6.38 -4.72 -11.95
N TYR A 59 7.57 -4.59 -12.54
CA TYR A 59 7.73 -4.29 -13.96
C TYR A 59 9.00 -4.89 -14.55
N GLY A 60 8.98 -5.18 -15.84
CA GLY A 60 10.11 -5.78 -16.55
C GLY A 60 9.79 -5.99 -18.03
N THR A 61 10.81 -6.36 -18.81
CA THR A 61 10.65 -6.77 -20.22
C THR A 61 10.23 -8.23 -20.34
N ASP A 62 10.45 -9.03 -19.29
CA ASP A 62 9.89 -10.37 -19.12
C ASP A 62 8.75 -10.37 -18.07
N THR A 63 7.88 -11.37 -18.14
CA THR A 63 6.74 -11.57 -17.24
C THR A 63 7.07 -12.38 -15.98
N LEU A 64 8.22 -13.06 -15.94
CA LEU A 64 8.67 -13.88 -14.81
C LEU A 64 9.62 -13.09 -13.90
N GLU A 65 10.60 -12.39 -14.47
CA GLU A 65 11.59 -11.62 -13.72
C GLU A 65 11.26 -10.12 -13.70
N LEU A 66 10.49 -9.71 -12.68
CA LEU A 66 10.04 -8.32 -12.52
C LEU A 66 10.83 -7.57 -11.43
N LYS A 67 11.23 -6.34 -11.73
CA LYS A 67 11.76 -5.37 -10.78
C LYS A 67 10.62 -4.75 -9.96
N LYS A 68 10.89 -4.40 -8.70
CA LYS A 68 9.93 -3.76 -7.79
C LYS A 68 10.21 -2.26 -7.62
N ALA A 69 9.28 -1.42 -8.06
CA ALA A 69 9.28 0.02 -7.82
C ALA A 69 8.31 0.40 -6.70
N ARG A 70 8.73 1.33 -5.83
CA ARG A 70 7.92 1.90 -4.75
C ARG A 70 8.32 3.34 -4.50
N THR A 71 7.40 4.14 -3.99
CA THR A 71 7.69 5.52 -3.62
C THR A 71 8.39 5.55 -2.26
N MET A 72 9.53 6.22 -2.22
CA MET A 72 10.29 6.51 -1.00
C MET A 72 10.24 8.01 -0.74
N LEU A 73 10.04 8.40 0.52
CA LEU A 73 10.12 9.77 0.98
C LEU A 73 11.02 9.77 2.22
N ASP A 74 12.11 10.55 2.18
CA ASP A 74 13.08 10.68 3.28
C ASP A 74 13.60 9.33 3.80
N GLY A 75 13.88 8.39 2.87
CA GLY A 75 14.36 7.04 3.18
C GLY A 75 13.30 6.07 3.70
N GLN A 76 12.05 6.54 3.86
CA GLN A 76 10.93 5.71 4.31
C GLN A 76 10.02 5.34 3.14
N VAL A 77 9.42 4.16 3.24
CA VAL A 77 8.42 3.71 2.26
C VAL A 77 7.12 4.47 2.51
N VAL A 78 6.59 5.09 1.47
CA VAL A 78 5.28 5.73 1.52
C VAL A 78 4.20 4.63 1.62
N CYS A 79 3.42 4.65 2.70
CA CYS A 79 2.30 3.75 2.97
C CYS A 79 1.13 4.52 3.60
N ASN A 80 0.04 3.84 3.94
CA ASN A 80 -1.13 4.43 4.61
C ASN A 80 -1.88 5.50 3.77
N ASN A 81 -1.86 5.36 2.44
CA ASN A 81 -2.48 6.32 1.54
C ASN A 81 -3.56 5.68 0.67
N TYR A 82 -4.41 6.53 0.09
CA TYR A 82 -5.49 6.16 -0.83
C TYR A 82 -5.17 6.47 -2.29
N ILE A 83 -4.22 7.39 -2.53
CA ILE A 83 -3.79 7.84 -3.85
C ILE A 83 -2.36 7.37 -4.06
N HIS A 84 -2.15 6.61 -5.13
CA HIS A 84 -0.87 5.97 -5.41
C HIS A 84 -0.32 6.49 -6.74
N LYS A 85 0.94 6.92 -6.71
CA LYS A 85 1.70 7.34 -7.89
C LYS A 85 3.11 6.79 -7.76
N ILE A 86 3.46 5.86 -8.63
CA ILE A 86 4.77 5.22 -8.65
C ILE A 86 5.42 5.49 -9.99
N ARG A 87 6.59 6.13 -9.92
CA ARG A 87 7.41 6.45 -11.08
C ARG A 87 8.29 5.25 -11.42
N LEU A 88 8.22 4.83 -12.68
CA LEU A 88 9.18 3.91 -13.29
C LEU A 88 10.20 4.74 -14.05
N GLU A 89 11.48 4.50 -13.79
CA GLU A 89 12.60 5.26 -14.35
C GLU A 89 13.59 4.31 -15.01
N ASN A 90 14.50 4.89 -15.80
CA ASN A 90 15.53 4.16 -16.54
C ASN A 90 14.93 3.09 -17.47
N LEU A 91 13.81 3.44 -18.11
CA LEU A 91 13.22 2.64 -19.19
C LEU A 91 13.93 2.93 -20.50
N GLU A 92 14.18 1.90 -21.29
CA GLU A 92 14.77 2.02 -22.61
C GLU A 92 13.70 2.31 -23.67
N ALA A 93 14.01 3.23 -24.59
CA ALA A 93 13.08 3.62 -25.63
C ALA A 93 12.93 2.51 -26.69
N GLY A 94 11.69 2.25 -27.12
CA GLY A 94 11.39 1.20 -28.10
C GLY A 94 11.15 -0.19 -27.50
N GLU A 95 11.37 -0.36 -26.20
CA GLU A 95 11.17 -1.63 -25.51
C GLU A 95 9.74 -1.81 -24.97
N THR A 96 9.27 -3.06 -24.98
CA THR A 96 7.97 -3.42 -24.41
C THR A 96 8.14 -3.82 -22.96
N TYR A 97 7.44 -3.12 -22.06
CA TYR A 97 7.42 -3.42 -20.64
C TYR A 97 6.07 -3.97 -20.19
N TYR A 98 6.11 -5.02 -19.38
CA TYR A 98 4.98 -5.54 -18.63
C TYR A 98 5.00 -4.96 -17.23
N TYR A 99 3.82 -4.73 -16.65
CA TYR A 99 3.71 -4.29 -15.27
C TYR A 99 2.51 -4.91 -14.55
N ARG A 100 2.65 -5.00 -13.22
CA ARG A 100 1.59 -5.40 -12.29
C ARG A 100 1.56 -4.43 -11.14
N VAL A 101 0.36 -4.07 -10.70
CA VAL A 101 0.16 -3.19 -9.56
C VAL A 101 -0.25 -4.01 -8.36
N CYS A 102 0.48 -3.85 -7.26
CA CYS A 102 0.27 -4.58 -6.02
C CYS A 102 -0.09 -3.60 -4.91
N SER A 103 -1.09 -3.93 -4.10
CA SER A 103 -1.53 -3.13 -2.96
C SER A 103 -1.95 -4.05 -1.82
N ARG A 104 -1.41 -3.80 -0.62
CA ARG A 104 -1.69 -4.57 0.60
C ARG A 104 -2.22 -3.64 1.67
N GLU A 105 -3.43 -3.93 2.17
CA GLU A 105 -4.01 -3.21 3.30
C GLU A 105 -3.11 -3.32 4.54
N ILE A 106 -3.06 -2.24 5.31
CA ILE A 106 -2.30 -2.13 6.57
C ILE A 106 -3.23 -1.93 7.76
#